data_AF-A0A3P7STC3-F1
#
_entry.id   AF-A0A3P7STC3-F1
#
_cell.length_a   1.000
_cell.length_b   1.000
_cell.length_c   1.000
_cell.angle_alpha   90.00
_cell.angle_beta   90.00
_cell.angle_gamma   90.00
#
_symmetry.space_group_name_H-M   'P 1'
#
loop_
_entity.id
_entity.type
_entity.pdbx_description
1 polymer ?
#
loop_
_entity_poly.entity_id
_entity_poly.type
_entity_poly.pdbx_seq_one_letter_code
_entity_poly.pdbx_strand_id
1 'polypeptide(L)'
;MHSRQSSGMSLTRRDEHSSKKKLIKLVISHLNNYNKIHVFLINLDEEMTAAEKLIRYNIDKARINDDRISWLLKFNDYHLEMRRMLNELSSTIYNDLERVLTLRFRGCIGIEPKKGTIDHLRQMKLGMERADKLILRELQA
;
A
#
# COMPACT_ATOMS: atom_id res chain seq x y z
N MET A 1 -16.05 30.48 52.71
CA MET A 1 -17.09 30.59 51.66
C MET A 1 -16.38 30.76 50.32
N HIS A 2 -16.44 29.73 49.49
CA HIS A 2 -15.70 29.58 48.24
C HIS A 2 -16.65 29.70 47.05
N SER A 3 -16.28 30.50 46.04
CA SER A 3 -16.86 30.40 44.70
C SER A 3 -15.81 30.87 43.68
N ARG A 4 -14.89 29.96 43.34
CA ARG A 4 -14.06 30.07 42.13
C ARG A 4 -14.99 29.91 40.93
N GLN A 5 -15.20 30.99 40.19
CA GLN A 5 -15.88 30.98 38.90
C GLN A 5 -15.07 30.13 37.92
N SER A 6 -15.66 29.02 37.48
CA SER A 6 -15.12 28.15 36.44
C SER A 6 -15.22 28.87 35.10
N SER A 7 -14.06 29.20 34.53
CA SER A 7 -13.91 29.81 33.20
C SER A 7 -14.36 28.84 32.11
N GLY A 8 -15.62 28.90 31.69
CA GLY A 8 -16.13 28.23 30.49
C GLY A 8 -15.69 28.98 29.24
N MET A 9 -14.67 28.49 28.53
CA MET A 9 -14.37 28.95 27.17
C MET A 9 -15.52 28.53 26.24
N SER A 10 -16.41 29.45 25.91
CA SER A 10 -17.39 29.27 24.84
C SER A 10 -16.67 29.32 23.50
N LEU A 11 -16.57 28.19 22.79
CA LEU A 11 -16.17 28.20 21.37
C LEU A 11 -17.13 29.09 20.58
N THR A 12 -16.61 30.02 19.80
CA THR A 12 -17.47 30.86 18.97
C THR A 12 -18.00 30.05 17.77
N ARG A 13 -19.18 30.39 17.23
CA ARG A 13 -19.71 29.76 15.99
C ARG A 13 -18.70 29.77 14.82
N ARG A 14 -17.77 30.75 14.79
CA ARG A 14 -16.69 30.81 13.80
C ARG A 14 -15.65 29.71 14.01
N ASP A 15 -15.31 29.39 15.26
CA ASP A 15 -14.37 28.31 15.61
C ASP A 15 -14.95 26.94 15.28
N GLU A 16 -16.25 26.73 15.53
CA GLU A 16 -16.96 25.52 15.13
C GLU A 16 -16.99 25.35 13.61
N HIS A 17 -17.31 26.42 12.87
CA HIS A 17 -17.33 26.38 11.40
C HIS A 17 -15.93 26.13 10.81
N SER A 18 -14.89 26.76 11.37
CA SER A 18 -13.49 26.53 11.00
C SER A 18 -13.07 25.08 11.25
N SER A 19 -13.42 24.52 12.40
CA SER A 19 -13.13 23.14 12.78
C SER A 19 -13.84 22.15 11.84
N LYS A 20 -15.13 22.37 11.55
CA LYS A 20 -15.89 21.57 10.60
C LYS A 20 -15.28 21.59 9.19
N LYS A 21 -14.88 22.76 8.70
CA LYS A 21 -14.24 22.90 7.38
C LYS A 21 -12.89 22.17 7.31
N LYS A 22 -12.09 22.22 8.38
CA LYS A 22 -10.82 21.46 8.49
C LYS A 22 -11.07 19.96 8.46
N LEU A 23 -12.05 19.47 9.23
CA LEU A 23 -12.43 18.06 9.23
C LEU A 23 -12.89 17.58 7.86
N ILE A 24 -13.75 18.34 7.17
CA ILE A 24 -14.21 18.00 5.81
C ILE A 24 -13.03 17.89 4.84
N LYS A 25 -12.08 18.84 4.86
CA LYS A 25 -10.89 18.79 4.01
C LYS A 25 -10.03 17.55 4.29
N LEU A 26 -9.85 17.20 5.57
CA LEU A 26 -9.10 16.02 5.97
C LEU A 26 -9.77 14.74 5.44
N VAL A 27 -11.10 14.64 5.58
CA VAL A 27 -11.89 13.50 5.06
C VAL A 27 -11.76 13.37 3.54
N ILE A 28 -11.92 14.47 2.80
CA ILE A 28 -11.78 14.47 1.34
C ILE A 28 -10.36 14.04 0.94
N SER A 29 -9.33 14.54 1.64
CA SER A 29 -7.94 14.13 1.39
C SER A 29 -7.72 12.64 1.63
N HIS A 30 -8.30 12.07 2.70
CA HIS A 30 -8.23 10.64 2.98
C HIS A 30 -8.94 9.81 1.91
N LEU A 31 -10.16 10.17 1.51
CA LEU A 31 -10.91 9.46 0.47
C LEU A 31 -10.17 9.51 -0.88
N ASN A 32 -9.58 10.66 -1.23
CA ASN A 32 -8.80 10.79 -2.45
C ASN A 32 -7.54 9.91 -2.42
N ASN A 33 -6.85 9.84 -1.28
CA ASN A 33 -5.68 8.97 -1.14
C ASN A 33 -6.06 7.48 -1.18
N TYR A 34 -7.17 7.12 -0.54
CA TYR A 34 -7.74 5.77 -0.57
C TYR A 34 -8.02 5.32 -2.01
N ASN A 35 -8.74 6.13 -2.78
CA ASN A 35 -9.05 5.82 -4.18
C ASN A 35 -7.79 5.70 -5.04
N LYS A 36 -6.79 6.54 -4.81
CA LYS A 36 -5.51 6.47 -5.55
C LYS A 36 -4.77 5.16 -5.30
N ILE A 37 -4.69 4.71 -4.04
CA ILE A 37 -4.02 3.45 -3.69
C ILE A 37 -4.78 2.27 -4.28
N HIS A 38 -6.11 2.28 -4.19
CA HIS A 38 -6.92 1.19 -4.74
C HIS A 38 -6.76 1.05 -6.26
N VAL A 39 -6.88 2.17 -7.00
CA VAL A 39 -6.69 2.20 -8.45
C VAL A 39 -5.27 1.78 -8.83
N PHE A 40 -4.26 2.21 -8.07
CA PHE A 40 -2.88 1.79 -8.28
C PHE A 40 -2.72 0.26 -8.14
N LEU A 41 -3.31 -0.35 -7.10
CA LEU A 41 -3.22 -1.80 -6.89
C LEU A 41 -3.91 -2.59 -8.00
N ILE A 42 -5.05 -2.11 -8.51
CA ILE A 42 -5.74 -2.71 -9.66
C ILE A 42 -4.86 -2.65 -10.91
N ASN A 43 -4.36 -1.47 -11.26
CA ASN A 43 -3.51 -1.30 -12.45
C ASN A 43 -2.25 -2.16 -12.36
N LEU A 44 -1.63 -2.23 -11.18
CA LEU A 44 -0.47 -3.07 -10.95
C LEU A 44 -0.81 -4.56 -11.15
N ASP A 45 -1.98 -5.02 -10.69
CA ASP A 45 -2.42 -6.40 -10.91
C ASP A 45 -2.62 -6.75 -12.40
N GLU A 46 -3.18 -5.80 -13.17
CA GLU A 46 -3.34 -5.92 -14.62
C GLU A 46 -1.99 -5.99 -15.33
N GLU A 47 -1.06 -5.10 -15.00
CA GLU A 47 0.31 -5.08 -15.54
C GLU A 47 1.07 -6.38 -15.21
N MET A 48 0.96 -6.84 -13.96
CA MET A 48 1.56 -8.11 -13.53
C MET A 48 0.99 -9.29 -14.32
N THR A 49 -0.31 -9.28 -14.62
CA THR A 49 -0.98 -10.32 -15.41
C THR A 49 -0.56 -10.29 -16.88
N ALA A 50 -0.35 -9.11 -17.45
CA ALA A 50 0.21 -8.99 -18.78
C ALA A 50 1.66 -9.52 -18.83
N ALA A 51 2.49 -9.15 -17.85
CA ALA A 51 3.87 -9.63 -17.74
C ALA A 51 3.94 -11.15 -17.59
N GLU A 52 3.06 -11.74 -16.78
CA GLU A 52 2.98 -13.20 -16.58
C GLU A 52 2.75 -13.96 -17.89
N LYS A 53 1.80 -13.48 -18.71
CA LYS A 53 1.49 -14.06 -20.02
C LYS A 53 2.70 -13.97 -20.96
N LEU A 54 3.43 -12.85 -20.93
CA LEU A 54 4.63 -12.66 -21.75
C LEU A 54 5.77 -13.59 -21.30
N ILE A 55 6.01 -13.71 -19.99
CA ILE A 55 7.02 -14.61 -19.43
C ILE A 55 6.71 -16.05 -19.82
N ARG A 56 5.46 -16.49 -19.60
CA ARG A 56 5.01 -17.84 -19.96
C ARG A 56 5.20 -18.12 -21.45
N TYR A 57 4.78 -17.19 -22.31
CA TYR A 57 4.95 -17.31 -23.75
C TYR A 57 6.42 -17.50 -24.15
N ASN A 58 7.33 -16.72 -23.56
CA ASN A 58 8.76 -16.82 -23.87
C ASN A 58 9.38 -18.13 -23.37
N ILE A 59 8.99 -18.60 -22.18
CA ILE A 59 9.43 -19.89 -21.65
C ILE A 59 8.95 -21.03 -22.55
N ASP A 60 7.67 -21.03 -22.94
CA ASP A 60 7.08 -22.10 -23.75
C ASP A 60 7.68 -22.17 -25.18
N LYS A 61 8.27 -21.06 -25.66
CA LYS A 61 8.94 -20.98 -26.97
C LYS A 61 10.44 -21.23 -26.90
N ALA A 62 11.05 -21.16 -25.73
CA ALA A 62 12.48 -21.36 -25.56
C ALA A 62 12.85 -22.83 -25.75
N ARG A 63 13.99 -23.07 -26.40
CA ARG A 63 14.59 -24.42 -26.46
C ARG A 63 15.38 -24.66 -25.17
N ILE A 64 15.50 -25.93 -24.76
CA ILE A 64 16.25 -26.29 -23.55
C ILE A 64 17.74 -25.86 -23.60
N ASN A 65 18.30 -25.71 -24.80
CA ASN A 65 19.67 -25.26 -25.03
C ASN A 65 19.77 -23.76 -25.37
N ASP A 66 18.69 -22.98 -25.21
CA ASP A 66 18.73 -21.52 -25.42
C ASP A 66 19.37 -20.87 -24.19
N ASP A 67 20.47 -20.14 -24.36
CA ASP A 67 21.18 -19.47 -23.27
C ASP A 67 20.26 -18.57 -22.43
N ARG A 68 19.20 -18.03 -23.03
CA ARG A 68 18.23 -17.15 -22.37
C ARG A 68 17.30 -17.90 -21.42
N ILE A 69 17.17 -19.23 -21.51
CA ILE A 69 16.24 -19.98 -20.65
C ILE A 69 16.58 -19.82 -19.17
N SER A 70 17.87 -19.81 -18.82
CA SER A 70 18.31 -19.64 -17.43
C SER A 70 17.87 -18.28 -16.88
N TRP A 71 18.01 -17.23 -17.68
CA TRP A 71 17.57 -15.88 -17.32
C TRP A 71 16.04 -15.79 -17.23
N LEU A 72 15.31 -16.36 -18.20
CA LEU A 72 13.83 -16.38 -18.20
C LEU A 72 13.27 -17.09 -16.97
N LEU A 73 13.87 -18.21 -16.56
CA LEU A 73 13.47 -18.93 -15.35
C LEU A 73 13.71 -18.10 -14.08
N LYS A 74 14.89 -17.49 -13.95
CA LYS A 74 15.17 -16.56 -12.84
C LYS A 74 14.18 -15.40 -12.80
N PHE A 75 13.91 -14.80 -13.96
CA PHE A 75 12.96 -13.69 -14.09
C PHE A 75 11.54 -14.12 -13.70
N ASN A 76 11.12 -15.32 -14.09
CA ASN A 76 9.85 -15.90 -13.65
C ASN A 76 9.78 -16.08 -12.13
N ASP A 77 10.85 -16.56 -11.49
CA ASP A 77 10.89 -16.68 -10.03
C ASP A 77 10.74 -15.31 -9.34
N TYR A 78 11.39 -14.27 -9.86
CA TYR A 78 11.19 -12.90 -9.37
C TYR A 78 9.76 -12.42 -9.56
N HIS A 79 9.14 -12.68 -10.71
CA HIS A 79 7.76 -12.29 -10.99
C HIS A 79 6.77 -12.97 -10.04
N LEU A 80 6.94 -14.27 -9.78
CA LEU A 80 6.12 -15.01 -8.81
C LEU A 80 6.19 -14.40 -7.41
N GLU A 81 7.39 -13.99 -6.98
CA GLU A 81 7.57 -13.32 -5.69
C GLU A 81 6.91 -11.94 -5.66
N MET A 82 7.00 -11.15 -6.74
CA MET A 82 6.26 -9.89 -6.87
C MET A 82 4.74 -10.12 -6.77
N ARG A 83 4.22 -11.20 -7.37
CA ARG A 83 2.79 -11.53 -7.34
C ARG A 83 2.35 -11.88 -5.93
N ARG A 84 3.16 -12.68 -5.23
CA ARG A 84 2.94 -13.00 -3.83
C ARG A 84 2.85 -11.74 -2.97
N MET A 85 3.77 -10.79 -3.17
CA MET A 85 3.76 -9.52 -2.46
C MET A 85 2.55 -8.66 -2.79
N LEU A 86 2.17 -8.56 -4.07
CA LEU A 86 0.98 -7.82 -4.49
C LEU A 86 -0.28 -8.38 -3.83
N ASN A 87 -0.45 -9.71 -3.85
CA ASN A 87 -1.59 -10.38 -3.22
C ASN A 87 -1.65 -10.09 -1.72
N GLU A 88 -0.52 -10.08 -1.03
CA GLU A 88 -0.46 -9.78 0.40
C GLU A 88 -0.75 -8.30 0.68
N LEU A 89 -0.25 -7.41 -0.17
CA LEU A 89 -0.49 -5.97 -0.09
C LEU A 89 -1.98 -5.64 -0.33
N SER A 90 -2.58 -6.17 -1.38
CA SER A 90 -3.97 -5.91 -1.78
C SER A 90 -5.01 -6.58 -0.89
N SER A 91 -4.62 -7.60 -0.11
CA SER A 91 -5.51 -8.29 0.82
C SER A 91 -5.23 -7.91 2.27
N THR A 92 -4.28 -8.58 2.92
CA THR A 92 -4.07 -8.53 4.37
C THR A 92 -3.70 -7.13 4.83
N ILE A 93 -2.77 -6.48 4.12
CA ILE A 93 -2.29 -5.15 4.50
C ILE A 93 -3.35 -4.10 4.20
N TYR A 94 -3.87 -4.07 2.98
CA TYR A 94 -4.87 -3.10 2.57
C TYR A 94 -6.13 -3.16 3.44
N ASN A 95 -6.69 -4.36 3.67
CA ASN A 95 -7.89 -4.53 4.49
C ASN A 95 -7.67 -4.08 5.94
N ASP A 96 -6.48 -4.32 6.51
CA ASP A 96 -6.19 -3.87 7.87
C ASP A 96 -6.05 -2.34 7.96
N LEU A 97 -5.39 -1.71 6.97
CA LEU A 97 -5.30 -0.26 6.88
C LEU A 97 -6.67 0.38 6.64
N GLU A 98 -7.48 -0.18 5.74
CA GLU A 98 -8.85 0.25 5.49
C GLU A 98 -9.68 0.17 6.77
N ARG A 99 -9.65 -0.97 7.47
CA ARG A 99 -10.32 -1.14 8.78
C ARG A 99 -9.93 -0.05 9.77
N VAL A 100 -8.64 0.25 9.91
CA VAL A 100 -8.14 1.30 10.82
C VAL A 100 -8.69 2.67 10.42
N LEU A 101 -8.63 3.00 9.13
CA LEU A 101 -9.13 4.27 8.61
C LEU A 101 -10.65 4.40 8.79
N THR A 102 -11.42 3.36 8.49
CA THR A 102 -12.88 3.32 8.68
C THR A 102 -13.27 3.50 10.15
N LEU A 103 -12.59 2.83 11.07
CA LEU A 103 -12.87 2.96 12.51
C LEU A 103 -12.52 4.35 13.04
N ARG A 104 -11.36 4.90 12.64
CA ARG A 104 -10.98 6.28 13.01
C ARG A 104 -11.95 7.29 12.44
N PHE A 105 -12.42 7.08 11.20
CA PHE A 105 -13.44 7.92 10.58
C PHE A 105 -14.77 7.91 11.36
N ARG A 106 -15.14 6.78 11.97
CA ARG A 106 -16.31 6.65 12.85
C ARG A 106 -16.10 7.24 14.26
N GLY A 107 -14.93 7.82 14.54
CA GLY A 107 -14.61 8.44 15.82
C GLY A 107 -13.98 7.50 16.84
N CYS A 108 -13.60 6.27 16.47
CA CYS A 108 -12.89 5.37 17.36
C CYS A 108 -11.44 5.86 17.58
N ILE A 109 -11.06 6.05 18.84
CA ILE A 109 -9.71 6.49 19.25
C ILE A 109 -8.87 5.25 19.63
N GLY A 110 -7.54 5.33 19.47
CA GLY A 110 -6.62 4.26 19.86
C GLY A 110 -6.57 3.07 18.90
N ILE A 111 -7.17 3.18 17.71
CA ILE A 111 -7.14 2.13 16.70
C ILE A 111 -5.82 2.21 15.92
N GLU A 112 -5.06 1.12 15.91
CA GLU A 112 -3.79 1.00 15.20
C GLU A 112 -3.82 -0.16 14.18
N PRO A 113 -2.97 -0.09 13.14
CA PRO A 113 -2.70 -1.26 12.31
C PRO A 113 -2.14 -2.40 13.16
N LYS A 114 -2.47 -3.64 12.79
CA LYS A 114 -1.90 -4.82 13.44
C LYS A 114 -0.38 -4.79 13.32
N LYS A 115 0.31 -5.28 14.35
CA LYS A 115 1.78 -5.40 14.34
C LYS A 115 2.28 -6.14 13.09
N GLY A 116 1.62 -7.25 12.73
CA GLY A 116 1.94 -8.02 11.52
C GLY A 116 1.87 -7.18 10.24
N THR A 117 0.87 -6.30 10.10
CA THR A 117 0.76 -5.37 8.96
C THR A 117 1.99 -4.47 8.84
N ILE A 118 2.42 -3.89 9.97
CA ILE A 118 3.59 -3.01 10.01
C ILE A 118 4.88 -3.79 9.71
N ASP A 119 5.04 -4.98 10.29
CA ASP A 119 6.19 -5.83 10.07
C ASP A 119 6.27 -6.27 8.60
N HIS A 120 5.15 -6.67 7.99
CA HIS A 120 5.10 -7.07 6.58
C HIS A 120 5.43 -5.90 5.64
N LEU A 121 4.89 -4.70 5.89
CA LEU A 121 5.27 -3.50 5.12
C LEU A 121 6.77 -3.21 5.19
N ARG A 122 7.40 -3.40 6.36
CA ARG A 122 8.85 -3.26 6.51
C ARG A 122 9.61 -4.32 5.71
N GLN A 123 9.18 -5.58 5.78
CA GLN A 123 9.82 -6.66 5.04
C GLN A 123 9.66 -6.48 3.52
N MET A 124 8.48 -6.10 3.05
CA MET A 124 8.24 -5.78 1.64
C MET A 124 9.15 -4.65 1.16
N LYS A 125 9.27 -3.56 1.92
CA LYS A 125 10.18 -2.47 1.59
C LYS A 125 11.63 -2.95 1.45
N LEU A 126 12.13 -3.70 2.44
CA LEU A 126 13.48 -4.25 2.39
C LEU A 126 13.67 -5.22 1.22
N GLY A 127 12.65 -6.03 0.91
CA GLY A 127 12.63 -6.93 -0.25
C GLY A 127 12.72 -6.18 -1.56
N MET A 128 11.90 -5.14 -1.74
CA MET A 128 11.91 -4.29 -2.94
C MET A 128 13.24 -3.55 -3.11
N GLU A 129 13.82 -3.00 -2.04
CA GLU A 129 15.14 -2.35 -2.09
C GLU A 129 16.26 -3.32 -2.48
N ARG A 130 16.14 -4.60 -2.12
CA ARG A 130 17.08 -5.63 -2.57
C ARG A 130 16.85 -5.99 -4.04
N ALA A 131 15.60 -6.13 -4.46
CA ALA A 131 15.24 -6.43 -5.84
C ALA A 131 15.70 -5.31 -6.79
N ASP A 132 15.48 -4.05 -6.43
CA ASP A 132 15.93 -2.88 -7.20
C ASP A 132 17.45 -2.90 -7.43
N LYS A 133 18.23 -3.19 -6.39
CA LYS A 133 19.70 -3.34 -6.49
C LYS A 133 20.12 -4.50 -7.40
N LEU A 134 19.37 -5.60 -7.43
CA LEU A 134 19.66 -6.73 -8.30
C LEU A 134 19.35 -6.39 -9.75
N ILE A 135 18.18 -5.79 -10.02
CA ILE A 135 17.78 -5.36 -11.36
C ILE A 135 18.77 -4.34 -11.92
N LEU A 136 19.18 -3.35 -11.11
CA LEU A 136 20.18 -2.36 -11.53
C LEU A 136 21.54 -2.97 -11.88
N ARG A 137 21.95 -4.06 -11.22
CA ARG A 137 23.18 -4.78 -11.57
C ARG A 137 23.05 -5.53 -12.88
N GLU A 138 21.92 -6.19 -13.11
CA GLU A 138 21.66 -6.92 -14.36
C GLU A 138 21.51 -5.97 -15.56
N LEU A 139 21.03 -4.74 -15.36
CA LEU A 139 20.97 -3.71 -16.43
C LEU A 139 22.35 -3.12 -16.77
N GLN A 140 23.36 -3.33 -15.92
CA GLN A 140 24.72 -2.83 -16.11
C GLN A 140 25.70 -3.90 -16.61
N ALA A 141 25.29 -5.17 -16.63
CA ALA A 141 26.07 -6.32 -17.05
C ALA A 141 25.85 -6.64 -18.54
#